data_AF-A0A9P8HVR3-F1
#
_entry.id   AF-A0A9P8HVR3-F1
#
_cell.length_a   1.000
_cell.length_b   1.000
_cell.length_c   1.000
_cell.angle_alpha   90.00
_cell.angle_beta   90.00
_cell.angle_gamma   90.00
#
_symmetry.space_group_name_H-M   'P 1'
#
loop_
_entity.id
_entity.type
_entity.pdbx_description
1 polymer ?
#
loop_
_entity_poly.entity_id
_entity_poly.type
_entity_poly.pdbx_seq_one_letter_code
_entity_poly.pdbx_strand_id
1 'polypeptide(L)'
;MTFSSVEACISSAGPAKTAGQLQVGFAVKDSSLQWTPRASGGDTAHLIALLVALDKDRSIQFSSAEDLTVSVRDHAEIATGQMQTRRNITVNSRTCSVRLVVRDAQGRIGTADITPEQLSSVAGLKTSSHCERK
;
A
#
# COMPACT_ATOMS: atom_id res chain seq x y z
N MET A 1 11.87 -4.47 -23.30
CA MET A 1 11.37 -5.41 -22.26
C MET A 1 10.36 -4.66 -21.42
N THR A 2 9.12 -5.11 -21.38
CA THR A 2 8.07 -4.51 -20.54
C THR A 2 8.19 -5.12 -19.15
N PHE A 3 8.66 -4.36 -18.17
CA PHE A 3 8.69 -4.81 -16.79
C PHE A 3 7.24 -4.78 -16.25
N SER A 4 6.64 -5.94 -15.99
CA SER A 4 5.33 -6.00 -15.34
C SER A 4 5.49 -5.72 -13.85
N SER A 5 5.04 -4.56 -13.36
CA SER A 5 4.96 -4.26 -11.93
C SER A 5 3.67 -4.82 -11.32
N VAL A 6 3.64 -4.93 -10.00
CA VAL A 6 2.38 -5.18 -9.28
C VAL A 6 1.55 -3.89 -9.33
N GLU A 7 0.29 -3.97 -9.74
CA GLU A 7 -0.64 -2.84 -9.75
C GLU A 7 -1.28 -2.73 -8.37
N ALA A 8 -0.85 -1.74 -7.59
CA ALA A 8 -1.39 -1.41 -6.28
C ALA A 8 -1.97 0.02 -6.27
N CYS A 9 -3.04 0.25 -5.53
CA CYS A 9 -3.64 1.56 -5.37
C CYS A 9 -4.09 1.82 -3.94
N ILE A 10 -4.04 3.07 -3.51
CA ILE A 10 -4.65 3.50 -2.25
C ILE A 10 -6.07 3.96 -2.60
N SER A 11 -7.07 3.25 -2.09
CA SER A 11 -8.49 3.47 -2.39
C SER A 11 -9.13 4.47 -1.42
N SER A 12 -8.58 4.61 -0.22
CA SER A 12 -9.09 5.54 0.79
C SER A 12 -8.02 5.89 1.81
N ALA A 13 -8.13 7.09 2.36
CA ALA A 13 -7.40 7.51 3.54
C ALA A 13 -8.39 8.30 4.40
N GLY A 14 -8.36 8.08 5.72
CA GLY A 14 -9.26 8.73 6.67
C GLY A 14 -8.67 8.75 8.08
N PRO A 15 -9.11 9.67 8.96
CA PRO A 15 -8.73 9.61 10.37
C PRO A 15 -9.19 8.26 10.95
N ALA A 16 -8.31 7.60 11.71
CA ALA A 16 -8.69 6.41 12.46
C ALA A 16 -9.41 6.80 13.76
N LYS A 17 -9.98 5.80 14.46
CA LYS A 17 -10.62 6.00 15.77
C LYS A 17 -9.62 6.48 16.84
N THR A 18 -8.35 6.14 16.68
CA THR A 18 -7.27 6.53 17.59
C THR A 18 -6.64 7.82 17.10
N ALA A 19 -6.49 8.80 18.00
CA ALA A 19 -5.81 10.06 17.70
C ALA A 19 -4.37 9.81 17.22
N GLY A 20 -3.93 10.58 16.22
CA GLY A 20 -2.60 10.40 15.61
C GLY A 20 -2.48 9.17 14.69
N GLN A 21 -3.60 8.53 14.34
CA GLN A 21 -3.60 7.45 13.35
C GLN A 21 -4.45 7.80 12.12
N LEU A 22 -3.97 7.34 10.97
CA LEU A 22 -4.65 7.38 9.70
C LEU A 22 -5.04 5.94 9.32
N GLN A 23 -6.31 5.70 9.01
CA GLN A 23 -6.74 4.47 8.36
C GLN A 23 -6.57 4.62 6.85
N VAL A 24 -5.75 3.75 6.27
CA VAL A 24 -5.46 3.70 4.83
C VAL A 24 -6.06 2.43 4.28
N GLY A 25 -7.02 2.58 3.37
CA GLY A 25 -7.54 1.50 2.55
C GLY A 25 -6.78 1.41 1.24
N PHE A 26 -6.40 0.19 0.86
CA PHE A 26 -5.66 -0.04 -0.38
C PHE A 26 -6.08 -1.33 -1.05
N ALA A 27 -5.81 -1.41 -2.35
CA ALA A 27 -6.09 -2.57 -3.16
C ALA A 27 -4.92 -2.98 -4.05
N VAL A 28 -4.86 -4.27 -4.35
CA VAL A 28 -3.94 -4.85 -5.34
C VAL A 28 -4.79 -5.49 -6.42
N LYS A 29 -4.47 -5.18 -7.69
CA LYS A 29 -5.17 -5.76 -8.83
C LYS A 29 -4.60 -7.13 -9.11
N ASP A 30 -5.44 -8.13 -8.91
CA ASP A 30 -5.25 -9.52 -9.31
C ASP A 30 -4.58 -9.75 -10.66
N SER A 31 -4.99 -9.02 -11.71
CA SER A 31 -4.48 -9.21 -13.07
C SER A 31 -2.99 -8.90 -13.21
N SER A 32 -2.41 -8.20 -12.22
CA SER A 32 -0.98 -7.90 -12.17
C SER A 32 -0.18 -8.98 -11.43
N LEU A 33 -0.84 -9.92 -10.75
CA LEU A 33 -0.22 -10.98 -9.96
C LEU A 33 0.08 -12.19 -10.85
N GLN A 34 1.35 -12.62 -10.84
CA GLN A 34 1.81 -13.84 -11.48
C GLN A 34 1.93 -14.91 -10.41
N TRP A 35 1.37 -16.08 -10.71
CA TRP A 35 1.39 -17.24 -9.83
C TRP A 35 1.97 -18.46 -10.56
N THR A 36 2.71 -19.30 -9.85
CA THR A 36 3.28 -20.53 -10.41
C THR A 36 2.63 -21.74 -9.73
N PRO A 37 1.76 -22.49 -10.42
CA PRO A 37 0.87 -23.48 -9.79
C PRO A 37 1.53 -24.65 -9.05
N ARG A 38 2.81 -24.94 -9.31
CA ARG A 38 3.39 -26.25 -9.04
C ARG A 38 4.31 -26.38 -7.81
N ALA A 39 4.55 -25.32 -7.03
CA ALA A 39 5.47 -25.40 -5.89
C ALA A 39 4.80 -25.46 -4.50
N SER A 40 3.54 -25.07 -4.36
CA SER A 40 2.92 -24.80 -3.04
C SER A 40 1.58 -25.47 -2.78
N GLY A 41 1.07 -26.31 -3.69
CA GLY A 41 -0.09 -27.18 -3.42
C GLY A 41 -1.38 -26.46 -3.02
N GLY A 42 -1.52 -25.16 -3.31
CA GLY A 42 -2.70 -24.40 -2.93
C GLY A 42 -2.96 -23.22 -3.88
N ASP A 43 -4.25 -22.99 -4.15
CA ASP A 43 -4.82 -21.93 -5.00
C ASP A 43 -4.64 -20.53 -4.40
N THR A 44 -3.45 -20.17 -3.91
CA THR A 44 -3.21 -18.88 -3.23
C THR A 44 -1.93 -18.20 -3.68
N ALA A 45 -2.01 -16.90 -3.94
CA ALA A 45 -0.88 -15.99 -4.14
C ALA A 45 -0.59 -15.23 -2.84
N HIS A 46 0.69 -15.15 -2.47
CA HIS A 46 1.15 -14.41 -1.30
C HIS A 46 1.79 -13.08 -1.70
N LEU A 47 1.43 -12.03 -0.96
CA LEU A 47 1.90 -10.66 -1.13
C LEU A 47 2.31 -10.12 0.24
N ILE A 48 3.30 -9.25 0.24
CA ILE A 48 3.65 -8.43 1.41
C ILE A 48 3.31 -6.99 1.04
N ALA A 49 2.45 -6.34 1.82
CA ALA A 49 2.22 -4.91 1.73
C ALA A 49 2.92 -4.19 2.89
N LEU A 50 3.58 -3.09 2.57
CA LEU A 50 4.22 -2.19 3.52
C LEU A 50 3.60 -0.81 3.35
N LEU A 51 2.99 -0.29 4.41
CA LEU A 51 2.63 1.11 4.50
C LEU A 51 3.71 1.86 5.26
N VAL A 52 4.16 2.97 4.70
CA VAL A 52 5.26 3.78 5.21
C VAL A 52 4.80 5.23 5.32
N ALA A 53 4.82 5.78 6.53
CA ALA A 53 4.66 7.22 6.74
C ALA A 53 6.02 7.88 6.61
N LEU A 54 6.14 8.85 5.72
CA LEU A 54 7.38 9.54 5.37
C LEU A 54 7.31 11.01 5.79
N ASP A 55 8.43 11.57 6.21
CA ASP A 55 8.57 13.02 6.32
C ASP A 55 9.02 13.66 5.00
N LYS A 56 9.23 14.98 5.02
CA LYS A 56 9.68 15.78 3.87
C LYS A 56 11.02 15.30 3.28
N ASP A 57 11.89 14.74 4.11
CA ASP A 57 13.22 14.25 3.72
C ASP A 57 13.16 12.79 3.27
N ARG A 58 11.95 12.22 3.16
CA ARG A 58 11.64 10.82 2.86
C ARG A 58 12.20 9.85 3.90
N SER A 59 12.42 10.33 5.12
CA SER A 59 12.77 9.45 6.23
C SER A 59 11.53 8.75 6.76
N ILE A 60 11.69 7.47 7.11
CA ILE A 60 10.60 6.65 7.63
C ILE A 60 10.28 7.09 9.05
N GLN A 61 9.08 7.64 9.25
CA GLN A 61 8.56 7.99 10.56
C GLN A 61 7.82 6.81 11.20
N PHE A 62 7.13 6.02 10.37
CA PHE A 62 6.40 4.84 10.79
C PHE A 62 6.31 3.86 9.62
N SER A 63 6.29 2.56 9.93
CA SER A 63 6.01 1.54 8.93
C SER A 63 5.17 0.42 9.52
N SER A 64 4.31 -0.17 8.70
CA SER A 64 3.50 -1.34 9.06
C SER A 64 3.48 -2.30 7.89
N ALA A 65 3.78 -3.56 8.17
CA ALA A 65 3.76 -4.64 7.18
C ALA A 65 2.51 -5.50 7.36
N GLU A 66 1.99 -6.01 6.27
CA GLU A 66 0.86 -6.92 6.22
C GLU A 66 1.13 -8.04 5.22
N ASP A 67 0.98 -9.28 5.68
CA ASP A 67 0.96 -10.44 4.82
C ASP A 67 -0.45 -10.64 4.26
N LEU A 68 -0.52 -10.75 2.95
CA LEU A 68 -1.75 -10.79 2.20
C LEU A 68 -1.80 -12.07 1.40
N THR A 69 -2.91 -12.78 1.54
CA THR A 69 -3.15 -14.04 0.83
C THR A 69 -4.36 -13.89 -0.06
N VAL A 70 -4.20 -14.13 -1.35
CA VAL A 70 -5.25 -14.00 -2.36
C VAL A 70 -5.53 -15.37 -2.95
N SER A 71 -6.78 -15.80 -2.95
CA SER A 71 -7.18 -17.01 -3.66
C SER A 71 -7.11 -16.81 -5.17
N VAL A 72 -6.44 -17.71 -5.88
CA VAL A 72 -6.35 -17.77 -7.34
C VAL A 72 -7.44 -18.74 -7.80
N ARG A 73 -8.56 -18.23 -8.32
CA ARG A 73 -9.60 -19.13 -8.86
C ARG A 73 -9.15 -19.70 -10.21
N ASP A 74 -9.55 -20.95 -10.45
CA ASP A 74 -9.57 -21.62 -11.76
C ASP A 74 -8.22 -22.07 -12.35
N HIS A 75 -7.18 -22.30 -11.54
CA HIS A 75 -5.85 -22.74 -12.00
C HIS A 75 -5.27 -21.89 -13.16
N ALA A 76 -5.80 -20.70 -13.36
CA ALA A 76 -5.29 -19.74 -14.31
C ALA A 76 -3.97 -19.16 -13.75
N GLU A 77 -3.03 -18.83 -14.63
CA GLU A 77 -1.76 -18.19 -14.25
C GLU A 77 -1.96 -16.74 -13.73
N ILE A 78 -3.22 -16.28 -13.64
CA ILE A 78 -3.64 -14.94 -13.27
C ILE A 78 -4.65 -15.08 -12.13
N ALA A 79 -4.40 -14.39 -11.01
CA ALA A 79 -5.35 -14.32 -9.91
C ALA A 79 -6.67 -13.66 -10.38
N THR A 80 -7.79 -13.93 -9.70
CA THR A 80 -9.06 -13.21 -9.93
C THR A 80 -9.64 -12.71 -8.60
N GLY A 81 -9.99 -11.42 -8.53
CA GLY A 81 -10.47 -10.69 -7.35
C GLY A 81 -9.72 -9.39 -7.04
N GLN A 82 -10.40 -8.36 -6.53
CA GLN A 82 -9.71 -7.23 -5.90
C GLN A 82 -9.43 -7.57 -4.44
N MET A 83 -8.15 -7.56 -4.06
CA MET A 83 -7.79 -7.61 -2.65
C MET A 83 -7.93 -6.20 -2.10
N GLN A 84 -8.92 -5.95 -1.25
CA GLN A 84 -9.07 -4.67 -0.55
C GLN A 84 -8.80 -4.89 0.94
N THR A 85 -7.90 -4.11 1.51
CA THR A 85 -7.61 -4.14 2.95
C THR A 85 -7.54 -2.72 3.50
N ARG A 86 -7.56 -2.61 4.83
CA ARG A 86 -7.44 -1.35 5.55
C ARG A 86 -6.46 -1.50 6.69
N ARG A 87 -5.56 -0.55 6.85
CA ARG A 87 -4.59 -0.56 7.93
C ARG A 87 -4.46 0.80 8.57
N ASN A 88 -4.27 0.80 9.88
CA ASN A 88 -4.01 2.01 10.62
C ASN A 88 -2.49 2.23 10.63
N ILE A 89 -2.09 3.46 10.34
CA ILE A 89 -0.70 3.89 10.46
C ILE A 89 -0.62 5.09 11.39
N THR A 90 0.48 5.18 12.13
CA THR A 90 0.74 6.34 12.98
C THR A 90 1.27 7.47 12.11
N VAL A 91 0.65 8.64 12.24
CA VAL A 91 1.07 9.87 11.56
C VAL A 91 1.27 10.96 12.59
N ASN A 92 2.23 11.85 12.34
CA ASN A 92 2.51 12.98 13.20
C ASN A 92 2.65 14.27 12.38
N SER A 93 2.93 15.39 13.06
CA SER A 93 3.06 16.70 12.42
C SER A 93 4.20 16.79 11.40
N ARG A 94 5.16 15.86 11.40
CA ARG A 94 6.25 15.78 10.43
C ARG A 94 5.94 14.85 9.26
N THR A 95 4.85 14.07 9.32
CA THR A 95 4.45 13.20 8.21
C THR A 95 3.96 14.04 7.04
N CYS A 96 4.61 13.89 5.88
CA CYS A 96 4.30 14.62 4.66
C CYS A 96 3.65 13.71 3.60
N SER A 97 3.98 12.43 3.58
CA SER A 97 3.36 11.49 2.64
C SER A 97 3.24 10.10 3.25
N VAL A 98 2.40 9.28 2.62
CA VAL A 98 2.27 7.87 2.97
C VAL A 98 2.47 7.07 1.70
N ARG A 99 3.36 6.09 1.74
CA ARG A 99 3.65 5.19 0.64
C ARG A 99 3.18 3.78 0.96
N LEU A 100 2.42 3.21 0.04
CA LEU A 100 2.18 1.79 -0.06
C LEU A 100 3.26 1.18 -0.97
N VAL A 101 3.90 0.12 -0.50
CA VAL A 101 4.77 -0.75 -1.29
C VAL A 101 4.19 -2.15 -1.21
N VAL A 102 3.98 -2.81 -2.34
CA VAL A 102 3.53 -4.20 -2.41
C VAL A 102 4.59 -5.01 -3.12
N ARG A 103 4.91 -6.18 -2.57
CA ARG A 103 5.83 -7.13 -3.17
C ARG A 103 5.16 -8.50 -3.28
N ASP A 104 5.29 -9.13 -4.44
CA ASP A 104 4.84 -10.51 -4.63
C ASP A 104 5.96 -11.55 -4.39
N ALA A 105 5.58 -12.82 -4.42
CA ALA A 105 6.50 -13.94 -4.24
C ALA A 105 7.62 -14.02 -5.31
N GLN A 106 7.41 -13.40 -6.48
CA GLN A 106 8.41 -13.35 -7.56
C GLN A 106 9.37 -12.15 -7.42
N GLY A 107 9.17 -11.30 -6.41
CA GLY A 107 9.99 -10.12 -6.15
C GLY A 107 9.61 -8.89 -6.97
N ARG A 108 8.47 -8.92 -7.67
CA ARG A 108 7.93 -7.77 -8.39
C ARG A 108 7.34 -6.79 -7.38
N ILE A 109 7.52 -5.50 -7.65
CA ILE A 109 7.14 -4.42 -6.73
C ILE A 109 6.07 -3.54 -7.38
N GLY A 110 5.09 -3.13 -6.59
CA GLY A 110 4.10 -2.11 -6.89
C GLY A 110 4.10 -1.02 -5.83
N THR A 111 3.83 0.23 -6.21
CA THR A 111 3.79 1.34 -5.25
C THR A 111 2.61 2.27 -5.52
N ALA A 112 2.06 2.83 -4.45
CA ALA A 112 1.09 3.92 -4.51
C ALA A 112 1.37 4.92 -3.39
N ASP A 113 1.11 6.20 -3.63
CA ASP A 113 1.39 7.28 -2.67
C ASP A 113 0.11 8.07 -2.35
N ILE A 114 -0.04 8.45 -1.08
CA ILE A 114 -0.88 9.58 -0.67
C ILE A 114 0.03 10.81 -0.67
N THR A 115 -0.26 11.76 -1.54
CA THR A 115 0.52 12.98 -1.66
C THR A 115 0.30 13.91 -0.46
N PRO A 116 1.18 14.88 -0.20
CA PRO A 116 0.98 15.85 0.89
C PRO A 116 -0.36 16.60 0.80
N GLU A 117 -0.82 16.92 -0.40
CA GLU A 117 -2.09 17.60 -0.65
C GLU A 117 -3.29 16.72 -0.27
N GLN A 118 -3.20 15.43 -0.57
CA GLN A 118 -4.22 14.46 -0.18
C GLN A 118 -4.20 14.23 1.34
N LEU A 119 -3.02 14.13 1.94
CA LEU A 119 -2.86 13.88 3.37
C LEU A 119 -3.43 15.04 4.22
N SER A 120 -3.22 16.28 3.78
CA SER A 120 -3.73 17.48 4.47
C SER A 120 -5.26 17.55 4.47
N SER A 121 -5.90 17.15 3.36
CA SER A 121 -7.36 17.09 3.23
C SER A 121 -8.01 16.03 4.12
N VAL A 122 -7.26 14.98 4.47
CA VAL A 122 -7.78 13.80 5.15
C VAL A 122 -7.52 13.81 6.65
N ALA A 123 -6.33 14.22 7.07
CA ALA A 123 -5.91 14.01 8.45
C ALA A 123 -6.30 15.16 9.40
N GLY A 124 -6.86 16.27 8.88
CA GLY A 124 -7.02 17.51 9.66
C GLY A 124 -5.68 18.05 10.20
N LEU A 125 -4.57 17.45 9.77
CA LEU A 125 -3.22 17.92 10.00
C LEU A 125 -3.13 19.23 9.23
N LYS A 126 -3.11 20.35 9.94
CA LYS A 126 -2.63 21.60 9.35
C LYS A 126 -1.26 21.27 8.79
N THR A 127 -1.15 21.13 7.48
CA THR A 127 0.13 21.25 6.81
C THR A 127 0.63 22.62 7.20
N SER A 128 1.51 22.68 8.20
CA SER A 128 2.37 23.84 8.33
C SER A 128 2.94 24.03 6.94
N SER A 129 2.85 25.24 6.40
CA SER A 129 3.34 25.71 5.10
C SER A 129 4.84 25.46 4.86
N HIS A 130 5.46 24.61 5.67
CA HIS A 130 6.83 24.15 5.61
C HIS A 130 7.04 22.94 4.70
N CYS A 131 5.98 22.41 4.08
CA CYS A 131 6.09 21.45 2.98
C CYS A 131 6.12 22.14 1.60
N GLU A 132 6.44 23.44 1.55
CA GLU A 132 6.68 24.17 0.31
C GLU A 132 8.19 24.29 0.01
N ARG A 133 8.50 23.81 -1.20
CA ARG A 133 9.72 23.92 -2.03
C ARG A 133 10.87 24.77 -1.46
N LYS A 134 12.04 24.15 -1.33
CA LYS A 134 13.32 24.81 -1.60
C LYS A 134 13.90 24.25 -2.90
#